data_AF-A0A8S0GXB8-F1
#
_entry.id   AF-A0A8S0GXB8-F1
#
_cell.length_a   1.000
_cell.length_b   1.000
_cell.length_c   1.000
_cell.angle_alpha   90.00
_cell.angle_beta   90.00
_cell.angle_gamma   90.00
#
_symmetry.space_group_name_H-M   'P 1'
#
loop_
_entity.id
_entity.type
_entity.pdbx_description
1 polymer ?
#
loop_
_entity_poly.entity_id
_entity_poly.type
_entity_poly.pdbx_seq_one_letter_code
_entity_poly.pdbx_strand_id
1 'polypeptide(L)' 'MNANEAESRRMARFFRLGHSPGSLEVPPVVINAELPLTLDLRRF' A
#
# COMPACT_ATOMS: atom_id res chain seq x y z
N MET A 1 -25.23 -12.94 17.56
CA MET A 1 -24.07 -12.53 16.75
C MET A 1 -24.27 -11.07 16.38
N ASN A 2 -23.38 -10.16 16.80
CA ASN A 2 -23.66 -8.73 16.83
C ASN A 2 -23.20 -8.06 15.52
N ALA A 3 -24.12 -7.98 14.54
CA ALA A 3 -23.86 -7.41 13.21
C ALA A 3 -23.26 -5.99 13.30
N ASN A 4 -23.72 -5.20 14.25
CA ASN A 4 -23.28 -3.82 14.47
C ASN A 4 -21.79 -3.71 14.84
N GLU A 5 -21.27 -4.69 15.59
CA GLU A 5 -19.86 -4.72 16.01
C GLU A 5 -18.93 -5.18 14.87
N ALA A 6 -19.45 -6.00 13.95
CA ALA A 6 -18.74 -6.40 12.75
C ALA A 6 -18.67 -5.25 11.73
N GLU A 7 -19.75 -4.47 11.57
CA GLU A 7 -19.78 -3.29 10.69
C GLU A 7 -18.92 -2.14 11.21
N SER A 8 -18.94 -1.86 12.51
CA SER A 8 -18.07 -0.85 13.13
C SER A 8 -16.59 -1.12 12.87
N ARG A 9 -16.16 -2.40 13.01
CA ARG A 9 -14.81 -2.84 12.65
C ARG A 9 -14.49 -2.66 11.17
N ARG A 10 -15.47 -2.78 10.27
CA ARG A 10 -15.27 -2.59 8.82
C ARG A 10 -15.01 -1.12 8.48
N MET A 11 -15.75 -0.21 9.10
CA MET A 11 -15.58 1.23 8.88
C MET A 11 -14.32 1.79 9.54
N ALA A 12 -13.93 1.28 10.71
CA ALA A 12 -12.73 1.75 11.42
C ALA A 12 -11.40 1.33 10.74
N ARG A 13 -11.40 0.30 9.89
CA ARG A 13 -10.18 -0.19 9.21
C ARG A 13 -9.70 0.72 8.08
N PHE A 14 -10.58 1.51 7.49
CA PHE A 14 -10.27 2.32 6.32
C PHE A 14 -10.60 3.78 6.61
N PHE A 15 -9.59 4.57 6.94
CA PHE A 15 -9.71 6.03 7.01
C PHE A 15 -9.80 6.59 5.58
N ARG A 16 -10.68 7.57 5.34
CA ARG A 16 -10.80 8.27 4.04
C ARG A 16 -9.66 9.27 3.83
N LEU A 17 -8.41 8.81 3.77
CA LEU A 17 -7.27 9.65 3.44
C LEU A 17 -6.47 9.03 2.29
N GLY A 18 -6.47 9.75 1.15
CA GLY A 18 -5.48 9.60 0.09
C GLY A 18 -5.57 8.33 -0.78
N HIS A 19 -6.75 7.77 -1.00
CA HIS A 19 -6.91 6.75 -2.03
C HIS A 19 -6.97 7.40 -3.41
N SER A 20 -6.03 7.04 -4.28
CA SER A 20 -6.05 7.40 -5.70
C SER A 20 -6.61 6.22 -6.48
N PRO A 21 -7.94 6.15 -6.72
CA PRO A 21 -8.51 5.12 -7.59
C PRO A 21 -8.07 5.37 -9.04
N GLY A 22 -7.90 4.30 -9.81
CA GLY A 22 -7.57 4.37 -11.24
C GLY A 22 -6.28 3.64 -11.59
N SER A 23 -5.86 3.78 -12.85
CA SER A 23 -4.59 3.24 -13.32
C SER A 23 -3.44 4.01 -12.67
N LEU A 24 -2.45 3.28 -12.18
CA LEU A 24 -1.24 3.85 -11.59
C LEU A 24 -0.09 3.62 -12.58
N GLU A 25 0.60 4.68 -12.97
CA GLU A 25 1.86 4.54 -13.71
C GLU A 25 2.93 4.04 -12.75
N VAL A 26 3.32 2.77 -12.92
CA VAL A 26 4.35 2.15 -12.09
C VAL A 26 5.72 2.51 -12.66
N PRO A 27 6.63 3.08 -11.86
CA PRO A 27 8.00 3.35 -12.33
C PRO A 27 8.74 2.05 -12.65
N PRO A 28 9.73 2.09 -13.56
CA PRO A 28 10.53 0.92 -13.90
C PRO A 28 11.30 0.40 -12.68
N VAL A 29 11.50 -0.92 -12.61
CA VAL A 29 12.28 -1.56 -11.54
C VAL A 29 13.75 -1.16 -11.69
N VAL A 30 14.34 -0.61 -10.62
CA VAL A 30 15.77 -0.32 -10.53
C VAL A 30 16.48 -1.48 -9.85
N ILE A 31 17.26 -2.26 -10.60
CA ILE A 31 18.07 -3.36 -10.04
C ILE A 31 19.39 -2.79 -9.52
N ASN A 32 19.71 -3.05 -8.25
CA ASN A 32 21.01 -2.73 -7.68
C ASN A 32 21.94 -3.97 -7.76
N ALA A 33 23.02 -3.88 -8.54
CA ALA A 33 23.97 -4.97 -8.71
C ALA A 33 24.79 -5.29 -7.45
N GLU A 34 25.01 -4.30 -6.58
CA GLU A 34 25.71 -4.50 -5.29
C GLU A 34 24.81 -5.13 -4.23
N LEU A 35 23.49 -4.95 -4.39
CA LEU A 35 22.45 -5.40 -3.47
C LEU A 35 21.36 -6.16 -4.23
N PRO A 36 21.68 -7.30 -4.87
CA PRO A 36 20.78 -8.00 -5.80
C PRO A 36 19.50 -8.52 -5.13
N LEU A 37 19.52 -8.68 -3.79
CA LEU A 37 18.41 -9.21 -2.99
C LEU A 37 17.86 -8.19 -1.99
N THR A 38 18.30 -6.93 -2.05
CA THR A 38 17.89 -5.89 -1.09
C THR A 38 17.40 -4.65 -1.83
N LEU A 39 16.23 -4.16 -1.42
CA LEU A 39 15.69 -2.90 -1.92
C LEU A 39 16.46 -1.72 -1.33
N ASP A 40 17.08 -0.90 -2.18
CA ASP A 40 17.75 0.33 -1.77
C ASP A 40 16.79 1.53 -1.85
N LEU A 41 16.30 1.98 -0.69
CA LEU A 41 15.35 3.09 -0.59
C LEU A 41 15.97 4.48 -0.82
N ARG A 42 17.30 4.59 -0.96
CA ARG A 42 17.97 5.89 -1.19
C ARG A 42 17.83 6.39 -2.63
N ARG A 43 17.26 5.57 -3.52
CA ARG A 43 17.12 5.84 -4.96
C ARG A 43 15.67 6.13 -5.39
N PHE A 44 14.76 6.27 -4.42
CA PHE A 44 13.32 6.50 -4.63
C PHE A 44 12.84 7.77 -3.94
#